data_AF-A0A3N5WIG5-F1
#
_entry.id   AF-A0A3N5WIG5-F1
#
_cell.length_a   1.000
_cell.length_b   1.000
_cell.length_c   1.000
_cell.angle_alpha   90.00
_cell.angle_beta   90.00
_cell.angle_gamma   90.00
#
_symmetry.space_group_name_H-M   'P 1'
#
loop_
_entity.id
_entity.type
_entity.pdbx_description
1 polymer ?
#
loop_
_entity_poly.entity_id
_entity_poly.type
_entity_poly.pdbx_seq_one_letter_code
_entity_poly.pdbx_strand_id
1 'polypeptide(L)'
;MSAEFPVALILMAGSLLVPLLRGRLRELYMLALPVAAFVVLLQLPYGEFARFELLGHALVLMRVDRLSLLFGYVFLIAVFLNVIFSLHERDNTQQVSGLFYAGAALGAVFAGDLFTL
;
A
#
# COMPACT_ATOMS: atom_id res chain seq x y z
N MET A 1 9.01 14.08 -8.74
CA MET A 1 7.83 13.49 -9.40
C MET A 1 6.82 13.24 -8.30
N SER A 2 5.76 14.04 -8.19
CA SER A 2 4.71 13.80 -7.20
C SER A 2 3.93 12.56 -7.61
N ALA A 3 3.85 11.55 -6.74
CA ALA A 3 2.99 10.39 -6.98
C ALA A 3 1.52 10.87 -6.90
N GLU A 4 0.86 10.97 -8.05
CA GLU A 4 -0.56 11.34 -8.12
C GLU A 4 -1.49 10.16 -7.80
N PHE A 5 -0.94 8.95 -7.66
CA PHE A 5 -1.69 7.73 -7.38
C PHE A 5 -1.55 7.29 -5.91
N PRO A 6 -2.56 6.62 -5.32
CA PRO A 6 -2.51 6.15 -3.93
C PRO A 6 -1.39 5.13 -3.68
N VAL A 7 -0.60 5.33 -2.63
CA VAL A 7 0.50 4.43 -2.24
C VAL A 7 0.01 3.01 -1.94
N ALA A 8 -1.22 2.88 -1.42
CA ALA A 8 -1.90 1.61 -1.20
C ALA A 8 -1.88 0.68 -2.42
N LEU A 9 -1.98 1.24 -3.63
CA LEU A 9 -2.00 0.46 -4.87
C LEU A 9 -0.71 -0.29 -5.13
N ILE A 10 0.44 0.18 -4.60
CA ILE A 10 1.72 -0.53 -4.74
C ILE A 10 1.60 -1.92 -4.09
N LEU A 11 1.02 -1.99 -2.89
CA LEU A 11 0.80 -3.26 -2.20
C LEU A 11 -0.39 -4.04 -2.80
N MET A 12 -1.51 -3.38 -3.08
CA MET A 12 -2.73 -4.04 -3.57
C MET A 12 -2.56 -4.60 -4.99
N ALA A 13 -2.14 -3.78 -5.95
CA ALA A 13 -1.91 -4.24 -7.31
C ALA A 13 -0.64 -5.09 -7.40
N GLY A 14 0.39 -4.74 -6.63
CA GLY A 14 1.64 -5.50 -6.57
C GLY A 14 1.45 -6.92 -6.06
N SER A 15 0.56 -7.14 -5.09
CA SER A 15 0.29 -8.47 -4.54
C SER A 15 -0.31 -9.41 -5.58
N LEU A 16 -1.14 -8.92 -6.50
CA LEU A 16 -1.77 -9.73 -7.56
C LEU A 16 -0.74 -10.34 -8.53
N LEU A 17 0.46 -9.77 -8.61
CA LEU A 17 1.57 -10.30 -9.44
C LEU A 17 2.41 -11.37 -8.72
N VAL A 18 2.30 -11.49 -7.39
CA VAL A 18 3.02 -12.49 -6.59
C VAL A 18 2.86 -13.94 -7.11
N PRO A 19 1.65 -14.44 -7.46
CA PRO A 19 1.49 -15.83 -7.89
C PRO A 19 2.11 -16.13 -9.26
N LEU A 20 2.45 -15.10 -10.04
CA LEU A 20 3.14 -15.28 -11.33
C LEU A 20 4.65 -15.52 -11.14
N LEU A 21 5.21 -15.18 -9.98
CA LEU A 21 6.63 -15.31 -9.66
C LEU A 21 6.92 -16.61 -8.91
N ARG A 22 8.18 -17.09 -8.97
CA ARG A 22 8.60 -18.37 -8.36
C ARG A 22 9.94 -18.26 -7.64
N GLY A 23 10.11 -19.07 -6.61
CA GLY A 23 11.35 -19.20 -5.85
C GLY A 23 11.85 -17.87 -5.28
N ARG A 24 13.17 -17.65 -5.32
CA ARG A 24 13.82 -16.44 -4.79
C ARG A 24 13.33 -15.14 -5.41
N LEU A 25 12.89 -15.16 -6.67
CA LEU A 25 12.36 -13.96 -7.34
C LEU A 25 11.05 -13.51 -6.68
N ARG A 26 10.19 -14.45 -6.28
CA ARG A 26 8.95 -14.17 -5.54
C ARG A 26 9.26 -13.54 -4.20
N GLU A 27 10.18 -14.14 -3.43
CA GLU A 27 10.59 -13.65 -2.11
C GLU A 27 11.16 -12.22 -2.19
N LEU A 28 12.07 -11.98 -3.14
CA LEU A 28 12.65 -10.65 -3.36
C LEU A 28 11.58 -9.64 -3.77
N TYR A 29 10.66 -10.02 -4.66
CA TYR A 29 9.57 -9.15 -5.10
C TYR A 29 8.63 -8.79 -3.94
N MET A 30 8.24 -9.77 -3.13
CA MET A 30 7.39 -9.53 -1.96
C MET A 30 8.04 -8.56 -0.96
N LEU A 31 9.35 -8.64 -0.76
CA LEU A 31 10.10 -7.69 0.08
C LEU A 31 10.24 -6.32 -0.59
N ALA A 32 10.38 -6.28 -1.91
CA ALA A 32 10.51 -5.05 -2.67
C ALA A 32 9.23 -4.19 -2.63
N LEU A 33 8.04 -4.81 -2.55
CA LEU A 33 6.77 -4.10 -2.51
C LEU A 33 6.62 -3.09 -1.34
N PRO A 34 6.76 -3.48 -0.06
CA PRO A 34 6.70 -2.56 1.06
C PRO A 34 7.87 -1.56 1.05
N VAL A 35 9.06 -1.94 0.57
CA VAL A 35 10.20 -1.02 0.42
C VAL A 35 9.89 0.06 -0.62
N ALA A 36 9.34 -0.32 -1.78
CA ALA A 36 8.94 0.62 -2.81
C ALA A 36 7.84 1.56 -2.31
N ALA A 37 6.83 1.02 -1.61
CA ALA A 37 5.79 1.82 -0.99
C ALA A 37 6.36 2.81 0.04
N PHE A 38 7.36 2.39 0.84
CA PHE A 38 8.01 3.25 1.83
C PHE A 38 8.82 4.38 1.18
N VAL A 39 9.56 4.09 0.11
CA VAL A 39 10.30 5.11 -0.65
C VAL A 39 9.35 6.14 -1.26
N VAL A 40 8.22 5.70 -1.82
CA VAL A 40 7.19 6.62 -2.33
C VAL A 40 6.61 7.47 -1.20
N LEU A 41 6.31 6.87 -0.05
CA LEU A 41 5.75 7.55 1.10
C LEU A 41 6.67 8.66 1.65
N LEU A 42 7.99 8.45 1.64
CA LEU A 42 8.98 9.47 2.03
C LEU A 42 9.00 10.71 1.12
N GLN A 43 8.50 10.58 -0.11
CA GLN A 43 8.53 11.64 -1.13
C GLN A 43 7.17 12.34 -1.28
N LEU A 44 6.15 11.93 -0.52
CA LEU A 44 4.82 12.52 -0.61
C LEU A 44 4.80 13.95 -0.05
N PRO A 45 4.35 14.94 -0.83
CA PRO A 45 4.04 16.24 -0.28
C PRO A 45 2.75 16.18 0.54
N TYR A 46 2.62 17.10 1.51
CA TYR A 46 1.34 17.29 2.20
C TYR A 46 0.27 17.79 1.24
N GLY A 47 -0.96 17.28 1.36
CA GLY A 47 -2.09 17.69 0.54
C GLY A 47 -3.03 16.56 0.18
N GLU A 48 -3.93 16.83 -0.76
CA GLU A 48 -4.92 15.89 -1.27
C GLU A 48 -4.62 15.52 -2.72
N PHE A 49 -4.67 14.23 -3.02
CA PHE A 49 -4.33 13.63 -4.31
C PHE A 49 -5.43 12.66 -4.75
N ALA A 50 -5.40 12.26 -6.03
CA ALA A 50 -6.36 11.33 -6.62
C ALA A 50 -7.82 11.73 -6.33
N ARG A 51 -8.16 12.99 -6.63
CA ARG A 51 -9.50 13.55 -6.43
C ARG A 51 -10.38 13.29 -7.64
N PHE A 52 -11.61 12.85 -7.42
CA PHE A 52 -12.62 12.75 -8.47
C PHE A 52 -14.03 12.98 -7.94
N GLU A 53 -14.93 13.39 -8.83
CA GLU A 53 -16.34 13.55 -8.50
C GLU A 53 -17.11 12.25 -8.74
N LEU A 54 -17.89 11.82 -7.75
CA LEU A 54 -18.78 10.68 -7.84
C LEU A 54 -20.12 11.03 -7.19
N LEU A 55 -21.21 10.89 -7.93
CA LEU A 55 -22.58 11.17 -7.45
C LEU A 55 -22.75 12.60 -6.87
N GLY A 56 -21.98 13.58 -7.38
CA GLY A 56 -21.97 14.95 -6.87
C GLY A 56 -21.13 15.16 -5.60
N HIS A 57 -20.41 14.15 -5.13
CA HIS A 57 -19.45 14.24 -4.04
C HIS A 57 -18.02 14.31 -4.59
N ALA A 58 -17.22 15.22 -4.06
CA ALA A 58 -15.78 15.24 -4.30
C ALA A 58 -15.11 14.22 -3.38
N LEU A 59 -14.61 13.12 -3.95
CA LEU A 59 -13.92 12.05 -3.25
C LEU A 59 -12.41 12.28 -3.27
N VAL A 60 -11.76 12.01 -2.14
CA VAL A 60 -10.31 12.18 -1.95
C VAL A 60 -9.67 10.86 -1.56
N LEU A 61 -9.05 10.17 -2.52
CA LEU A 61 -8.51 8.82 -2.28
C LEU A 61 -7.21 8.81 -1.48
N MET A 62 -6.49 9.93 -1.45
CA MET A 62 -5.24 10.04 -0.72
C MET A 62 -5.09 11.46 -0.15
N ARG A 63 -5.29 11.60 1.15
CA ARG A 63 -4.97 12.79 1.94
C ARG A 63 -3.71 12.55 2.75
N VAL A 64 -2.69 13.36 2.50
CA VAL A 64 -1.39 13.32 3.16
C VAL A 64 -1.29 14.46 4.18
N ASP A 65 -1.36 14.09 5.45
CA ASP A 65 -1.15 14.93 6.62
C ASP A 65 -0.15 14.28 7.61
N ARG A 66 0.24 15.00 8.65
CA ARG A 66 1.25 14.51 9.62
C ARG A 66 0.84 13.21 10.32
N LEU A 67 -0.45 13.01 10.58
CA LEU A 67 -0.96 11.83 11.27
C LEU A 67 -0.99 10.63 10.31
N SER A 68 -1.50 10.82 9.10
CA SER A 68 -1.49 9.79 8.05
C SER A 68 -0.08 9.28 7.75
N LEU A 69 0.92 10.18 7.68
CA LEU A 69 2.33 9.79 7.49
C LEU A 69 2.86 8.98 8.66
N LEU A 70 2.58 9.37 9.91
CA LEU A 70 3.01 8.62 11.09
C LEU A 70 2.49 7.18 11.03
N PHE A 71 1.19 6.99 10.79
CA PHE A 71 0.61 5.65 10.68
C PHE A 71 1.11 4.91 9.44
N GLY A 72 1.28 5.60 8.31
CA GLY A 72 1.83 5.03 7.09
C GLY A 72 3.23 4.46 7.28
N TYR A 73 4.12 5.16 8.01
CA TYR A 73 5.44 4.65 8.36
C TYR A 73 5.36 3.39 9.22
N VAL A 74 4.58 3.43 10.30
CA VAL A 74 4.43 2.30 11.23
C VAL A 74 3.85 1.08 10.52
N PHE A 75 2.82 1.28 9.70
CA PHE A 75 2.16 0.20 8.97
C PHE A 75 3.09 -0.41 7.93
N LEU A 76 3.83 0.39 7.15
CA LEU A 76 4.76 -0.17 6.18
C LEU A 76 5.92 -0.95 6.81
N ILE A 77 6.42 -0.50 7.97
CA ILE A 77 7.41 -1.27 8.75
C ILE A 77 6.81 -2.60 9.20
N ALA A 78 5.58 -2.58 9.74
CA ALA A 78 4.89 -3.81 10.16
C ALA A 78 4.65 -4.77 8.98
N VAL A 79 4.27 -4.25 7.81
CA VAL A 79 4.08 -5.03 6.59
C VAL A 79 5.40 -5.65 6.14
N PHE A 80 6.50 -4.90 6.13
CA PHE A 80 7.82 -5.43 5.77
C PHE A 80 8.23 -6.60 6.70
N LEU A 81 8.07 -6.44 8.00
CA LEU A 81 8.34 -7.51 8.98
C LEU A 81 7.42 -8.72 8.78
N ASN A 82 6.14 -8.49 8.50
CA ASN A 82 5.19 -9.56 8.21
C ASN A 82 5.58 -10.34 6.95
N VAL A 83 6.02 -9.64 5.89
CA VAL A 83 6.52 -10.28 4.68
C VAL A 83 7.71 -11.18 5.00
N ILE A 84 8.72 -10.69 5.73
CA ILE A 84 9.88 -11.49 6.16
C ILE A 84 9.42 -12.78 6.86
N PHE A 85 8.49 -12.66 7.81
CA PHE A 85 7.95 -13.80 8.53
C PHE A 85 7.22 -14.78 7.60
N SER A 86 6.43 -14.26 6.65
CA SER A 86 5.63 -15.03 5.70
C SER A 86 6.44 -15.74 4.60
N LEU A 87 7.74 -15.46 4.44
CA LEU A 87 8.55 -16.08 3.38
C LEU A 87 8.62 -17.61 3.47
N HIS A 88 8.45 -18.15 4.68
CA HIS A 88 8.42 -19.59 4.94
C HIS A 88 7.10 -20.23 4.46
N GLU A 89 6.04 -19.43 4.33
CA GLU A 89 4.73 -19.86 3.88
C GLU A 89 4.73 -20.08 2.36
N ARG A 90 4.11 -21.18 1.93
CA ARG A 90 4.10 -21.57 0.51
C ARG A 90 2.77 -21.26 -0.18
N ASP A 91 1.71 -21.00 0.59
CA ASP A 91 0.41 -20.66 0.05
C ASP A 91 0.39 -19.25 -0.57
N ASN A 92 0.36 -19.20 -1.90
CA ASN A 92 0.25 -17.95 -2.66
C ASN A 92 -1.00 -17.16 -2.27
N THR A 93 -2.10 -17.81 -1.91
CA THR A 93 -3.36 -17.14 -1.54
C THR A 93 -3.17 -16.35 -0.25
N GLN A 94 -2.43 -16.90 0.72
CA GLN A 94 -2.11 -16.20 1.96
C GLN A 94 -1.18 -15.02 1.71
N GLN A 95 -0.18 -15.19 0.84
CA GLN A 95 0.75 -14.12 0.48
C GLN A 95 0.03 -12.96 -0.22
N VAL A 96 -0.82 -13.26 -1.21
CA VAL A 96 -1.60 -12.25 -1.94
C VAL A 96 -2.59 -11.57 -1.01
N SER A 97 -3.38 -12.33 -0.25
CA SER A 97 -4.40 -11.77 0.64
C SER A 97 -3.78 -10.92 1.76
N GLY A 98 -2.68 -11.36 2.36
CA GLY A 98 -1.96 -10.60 3.39
C GLY A 98 -1.43 -9.27 2.87
N LEU A 99 -0.74 -9.27 1.71
CA LEU A 99 -0.23 -8.05 1.09
C LEU A 99 -1.35 -7.13 0.58
N PHE A 100 -2.43 -7.68 0.02
CA PHE A 100 -3.57 -6.91 -0.44
C PHE A 100 -4.29 -6.23 0.74
N TYR A 101 -4.50 -6.98 1.83
CA TYR A 101 -5.08 -6.46 3.06
C TYR A 101 -4.21 -5.36 3.67
N ALA A 102 -2.89 -5.55 3.72
CA ALA A 102 -1.94 -4.53 4.13
C ALA A 102 -2.05 -3.25 3.27
N GLY A 103 -2.19 -3.40 1.95
CA GLY A 103 -2.45 -2.30 1.05
C GLY A 103 -3.77 -1.59 1.32
N ALA A 104 -4.86 -2.32 1.57
CA ALA A 104 -6.15 -1.75 1.94
C ALA A 104 -6.08 -0.97 3.26
N ALA A 105 -5.38 -1.51 4.28
CA ALA A 105 -5.14 -0.82 5.54
C ALA A 105 -4.35 0.48 5.35
N LEU A 106 -3.34 0.48 4.46
CA LEU A 106 -2.63 1.70 4.08
C LEU A 106 -3.55 2.70 3.37
N GLY A 107 -4.45 2.22 2.50
CA GLY A 107 -5.47 3.03 1.84
C GLY A 107 -6.38 3.74 2.85
N ALA A 108 -6.88 3.00 3.83
CA ALA A 108 -7.71 3.54 4.90
C ALA A 108 -7.00 4.63 5.73
N VAL A 109 -5.68 4.48 5.98
CA VAL A 109 -4.88 5.50 6.67
C VAL A 109 -4.82 6.82 5.88
N PHE A 110 -4.81 6.74 4.56
CA PHE A 110 -4.75 7.89 3.66
C PHE A 110 -6.11 8.33 3.13
N ALA A 111 -7.22 7.70 3.53
CA ALA A 111 -8.55 8.08 3.10
C ALA A 111 -8.86 9.55 3.48
N GLY A 112 -9.29 10.35 2.50
CA GLY A 112 -9.59 11.76 2.73
C GLY A 112 -10.98 12.01 3.31
N ASP A 113 -11.91 11.07 3.08
CA ASP A 113 -13.30 11.15 3.49
C ASP A 113 -13.90 9.77 3.82
N LEU A 114 -15.10 9.77 4.40
CA LEU A 114 -15.77 8.54 4.87
C LEU A 114 -16.14 7.56 3.74
N PHE A 115 -16.36 8.04 2.51
CA PHE A 115 -16.67 7.16 1.38
C PHE A 115 -15.42 6.46 0.86
N THR A 116 -14.26 7.09 1.00
CA THR A 116 -12.96 6.53 0.61
C THR A 116 -12.28 5.67 1.67
N LEU A 117 -12.80 5.68 2.92
CA LEU A 117 -12.30 4.89 4.06
C LEU A 117 -12.80 3.45 4.01
#